data_AF-A0A7C9VLQ2-F1
#
_entry.id   AF-A0A7C9VLQ2-F1
#
_cell.length_a   1.000
_cell.length_b   1.000
_cell.length_c   1.000
_cell.angle_alpha   90.00
_cell.angle_beta   90.00
_cell.angle_gamma   90.00
#
_symmetry.space_group_name_H-M   'P 1'
#
loop_
_entity.id
_entity.type
_entity.pdbx_description
1 polymer ?
#
loop_
_entity_poly.entity_id
_entity_poly.type
_entity_poly.pdbx_seq_one_letter_code
_entity_poly.pdbx_strand_id
1 'polypeptide(L)' 'MPLPSDIDVAIIGAGAAGLAAARTLENSGLSVLILEARERIGGRSQTVI' A
#
# COMPACT_ATOMS: atom_id res chain seq x y z
N MET A 1 13.09 -9.28 4.37
CA MET A 1 13.52 -8.34 3.31
C MET A 1 13.66 -6.96 3.96
N PRO A 2 14.80 -6.26 3.83
CA PRO A 2 14.94 -4.93 4.41
C PRO A 2 14.00 -3.94 3.70
N LEU A 3 13.57 -2.89 4.41
CA LEU A 3 12.84 -1.80 3.77
C LEU A 3 13.76 -1.08 2.76
N PRO A 4 13.23 -0.57 1.64
CA PRO A 4 13.99 0.27 0.73
C PRO A 4 14.60 1.46 1.48
N SER A 5 15.82 1.86 1.10
CA SER A 5 16.46 3.06 1.66
C SER A 5 15.82 4.35 1.14
N ASP A 6 15.24 4.31 -0.06
CA ASP A 6 14.72 5.46 -0.78
C ASP A 6 13.39 5.12 -1.44
N ILE A 7 12.39 5.95 -1.18
CA ILE A 7 11.05 5.94 -1.78
C ILE A 7 10.49 7.36 -1.79
N ASP A 8 9.65 7.67 -2.78
CA ASP A 8 9.01 8.99 -2.85
C ASP A 8 7.86 9.09 -1.83
N VAL A 9 7.08 8.01 -1.64
CA VAL A 9 5.91 8.01 -0.75
C VAL A 9 5.77 6.70 0.05
N ALA A 10 5.59 6.83 1.36
CA ALA A 10 5.17 5.73 2.24
C ALA A 10 3.67 5.83 2.53
N ILE A 11 2.95 4.71 2.35
CA ILE A 11 1.51 4.59 2.64
C ILE A 11 1.32 3.62 3.81
N ILE A 12 0.61 4.07 4.84
CA ILE A 12 0.27 3.24 6.00
C ILE A 12 -1.16 2.73 5.86
N GLY A 13 -1.29 1.41 5.68
CA GLY A 13 -2.53 0.66 5.50
C GLY A 13 -2.80 0.26 4.05
N ALA A 14 -2.92 -1.04 3.78
CA ALA A 14 -3.28 -1.61 2.48
C ALA A 14 -4.78 -1.86 2.36
N GLY A 15 -5.59 -0.92 2.85
CA GLY A 15 -7.04 -0.88 2.62
C GLY A 15 -7.40 -0.29 1.26
N ALA A 16 -8.70 -0.17 0.96
CA ALA A 16 -9.18 0.41 -0.30
C ALA A 16 -8.57 1.80 -0.61
N ALA A 17 -8.50 2.67 0.39
CA ALA A 17 -7.91 4.01 0.22
C ALA A 17 -6.40 3.96 -0.06
N GLY A 18 -5.64 3.14 0.68
CA GLY A 18 -4.19 3.02 0.50
C GLY A 18 -3.82 2.42 -0.85
N LEU A 19 -4.55 1.38 -1.29
CA LEU A 19 -4.35 0.78 -2.62
C LEU A 19 -4.70 1.75 -3.76
N ALA A 20 -5.78 2.53 -3.61
CA ALA A 20 -6.14 3.56 -4.59
C ALA A 20 -5.10 4.70 -4.66
N ALA A 21 -4.59 5.14 -3.51
CA ALA A 21 -3.52 6.13 -3.42
C ALA A 21 -2.23 5.61 -4.08
N ALA A 22 -1.81 4.38 -3.76
CA ALA A 22 -0.66 3.74 -4.37
C ALA A 22 -0.78 3.70 -5.89
N ARG A 23 -1.92 3.24 -6.41
CA ARG A 23 -2.18 3.19 -7.86
C ARG A 23 -2.08 4.56 -8.52
N THR A 24 -2.58 5.61 -7.86
CA THR A 24 -2.56 6.98 -8.40
C THR A 24 -1.14 7.53 -8.45
N LEU A 25 -0.35 7.29 -7.39
CA LEU A 25 1.03 7.76 -7.28
C LEU A 25 1.97 6.99 -8.23
N GLU A 26 1.81 5.67 -8.34
CA GLU A 26 2.55 4.85 -9.31
C GLU A 26 2.28 5.32 -10.75
N ASN A 27 1.02 5.61 -11.10
CA ASN A 27 0.67 6.16 -12.41
C ASN A 27 1.26 7.56 -12.67
N SER A 28 1.67 8.27 -11.61
CA SER A 28 2.36 9.56 -11.69
C SER A 28 3.89 9.41 -11.76
N GLY A 29 4.40 8.18 -11.79
CA GLY A 29 5.83 7.87 -11.88
C GLY A 29 6.57 7.88 -10.54
N LEU A 30 5.85 7.92 -9.41
CA LEU A 30 6.44 7.92 -8.07
C LEU A 30 6.62 6.49 -7.56
N SER A 31 7.71 6.26 -6.85
CA SER A 31 7.98 5.02 -6.11
C SER A 31 7.21 5.00 -4.78
N VAL A 32 6.53 3.90 -4.49
CA VAL A 32 5.62 3.77 -3.33
C VAL A 32 5.94 2.53 -2.51
N LEU A 33 5.96 2.69 -1.19
CA LEU A 33 5.97 1.59 -0.22
C LEU A 33 4.65 1.57 0.55
N ILE A 34 3.96 0.43 0.59
CA ILE A 34 2.78 0.23 1.42
C ILE A 34 3.13 -0.64 2.61
N LEU A 35 2.79 -0.20 3.82
CA LEU A 35 2.94 -0.95 5.05
C LEU A 35 1.55 -1.30 5.60
N GLU A 36 1.28 -2.59 5.78
CA GLU A 36 0.02 -3.08 6.36
C GLU A 36 0.32 -3.86 7.64
N ALA A 37 -0.49 -3.64 8.68
CA ALA A 37 -0.29 -4.25 9.98
C ALA A 37 -0.75 -5.73 10.01
N ARG A 38 -1.59 -6.13 9.05
CA ARG A 38 -2.14 -7.48 8.94
C ARG A 38 -1.40 -8.30 7.89
N GLU A 39 -1.47 -9.61 8.02
CA GLU A 39 -1.00 -10.60 7.03
C GLU A 39 -1.79 -10.59 5.71
N ARG A 40 -2.78 -9.71 5.57
CA ARG A 40 -3.61 -9.57 4.37
C ARG A 40 -3.90 -8.11 4.05
N ILE A 41 -4.09 -7.83 2.77
CA ILE A 41 -4.55 -6.53 2.28
C ILE A 41 -6.09 -6.45 2.26
N GLY A 42 -6.61 -5.32 1.78
CA GLY A 42 -8.05 -5.07 1.59
C GLY A 42 -8.70 -4.31 2.74
N GLY A 43 -8.02 -4.18 3.88
CA GLY A 43 -8.54 -3.46 5.05
C GLY A 43 -9.89 -4.01 5.52
N ARG A 44 -10.93 -3.17 5.47
CA ARG A 44 -12.32 -3.52 5.84
C ARG A 44 -13.01 -4.43 4.82
N SER A 45 -12.53 -4.47 3.57
CA SER A 45 -13.04 -5.37 2.54
C SER A 45 -12.41 -6.74 2.73
N GLN A 46 -13.14 -7.66 3.35
CA GLN A 46 -12.72 -9.04 3.56
C GLN A 46 -13.86 -9.98 3.20
N THR A 47 -13.60 -10.89 2.29
CA THR A 47 -14.46 -12.03 2.01
C THR A 47 -13.82 -13.27 2.62
N VAL A 48 -14.61 -14.08 3.33
CA VAL A 48 -14.19 -15.38 3.84
C VAL A 48 -15.09 -16.42 3.19
N ILE A 49 -14.46 -17.46 2.64
CA ILE A 49 -15.12 -18.64 2.06
C ILE A 49 -14.65 -19.88 2.79
#